data_AF-R1H3H3-F1
#
_entry.id   AF-R1H3H3-F1
#
_cell.length_a   1.000
_cell.length_b   1.000
_cell.length_c   1.000
_cell.angle_alpha   90.00
_cell.angle_beta   90.00
_cell.angle_gamma   90.00
#
_symmetry.space_group_name_H-M   'P 1'
#
loop_
_entity.id
_entity.type
_entity.pdbx_description
1 polymer ?
#
loop_
_entity_poly.entity_id
_entity_poly.type
_entity_poly.pdbx_seq_one_letter_code
_entity_poly.pdbx_strand_id
1 'polypeptide(L)'
;MPFLAEEHLPIPDEDILSWIFDHVSYNWDMPIYIDAANPARTISARQALDTIGRLITGLKAAGVQQGDCICYPLAFLGIIGAGGIFAGTNPSYTTHELTHAIRTASIKHIIVEPPLLPAVLSAARTCSIPDAHVILFDPAASPPSPSPSPSAPHAVSTAQPTAYWAGRFASLFDRQRLAAFHAEGQAFRASGRVSDTFAAFVEADDERRARRVLAELAACCVTDDAARSLRAFQREFARRCGNDALMPSPALIVLGGSGGGGGGGEEGLRGGEGKGRKTGLGFMERLRGIAREARKSSV
;
A
#
# COMPACT_ATOMS: atom_id res chain seq x y z
N MET A 1 11.59 -39.38 2.71
CA MET A 1 11.16 -39.40 1.29
C MET A 1 10.62 -38.02 0.97
N PRO A 2 10.98 -37.39 -0.17
CA PRO A 2 10.41 -36.09 -0.53
C PRO A 2 8.90 -36.23 -0.76
N PHE A 3 8.14 -35.25 -0.32
CA PHE A 3 6.70 -35.15 -0.62
C PHE A 3 6.56 -34.77 -2.09
N LEU A 4 5.98 -35.66 -2.89
CA LEU A 4 5.65 -35.38 -4.29
C LEU A 4 4.33 -34.61 -4.35
N ALA A 5 4.21 -33.71 -5.33
CA ALA A 5 2.97 -32.97 -5.56
C ALA A 5 1.86 -33.93 -6.02
N GLU A 6 0.68 -33.80 -5.44
CA GLU A 6 -0.50 -34.59 -5.81
C GLU A 6 -1.21 -34.03 -7.05
N GLU A 7 -1.05 -32.73 -7.29
CA GLU A 7 -1.64 -32.02 -8.42
C GLU A 7 -0.57 -31.60 -9.44
N HIS A 8 -0.86 -31.87 -10.71
CA HIS A 8 -0.03 -31.47 -11.83
C HIS A 8 -0.86 -30.60 -12.77
N LEU A 9 -0.47 -29.33 -12.88
CA LEU A 9 -1.01 -28.41 -13.88
C LEU A 9 -0.09 -28.43 -15.11
N PRO A 10 -0.64 -28.52 -16.33
CA PRO A 10 0.17 -28.38 -17.54
C PRO A 10 0.79 -26.99 -17.56
N ILE A 11 2.09 -26.91 -17.77
CA ILE A 11 2.80 -25.64 -17.93
C ILE A 11 2.63 -25.22 -19.39
N PRO A 12 2.01 -24.06 -19.67
CA PRO A 12 1.85 -23.55 -21.03
C PRO A 12 3.21 -23.30 -21.69
N ASP A 13 3.27 -23.45 -23.01
CA ASP A 13 4.42 -23.15 -23.87
C ASP A 13 4.39 -21.72 -24.44
N GLU A 14 3.38 -20.93 -24.05
CA GLU A 14 3.19 -19.53 -24.41
C GLU A 14 4.13 -18.59 -23.63
N ASP A 15 4.44 -17.43 -24.21
CA ASP A 15 5.14 -16.38 -23.47
C ASP A 15 4.21 -15.72 -22.43
N ILE A 16 4.80 -15.09 -21.41
CA ILE A 16 4.05 -14.56 -20.28
C ILE A 16 3.02 -13.49 -20.66
N LEU A 17 3.24 -12.71 -21.74
CA LEU A 17 2.27 -11.70 -22.18
C LEU A 17 1.07 -12.37 -22.85
N SER A 18 1.32 -13.29 -23.79
CA SER A 18 0.26 -14.07 -24.44
C SER A 18 -0.55 -14.85 -23.40
N TRP A 19 0.13 -15.49 -22.44
CA TRP A 19 -0.53 -16.20 -21.35
C TRP A 19 -1.43 -15.31 -20.47
N ILE A 20 -1.00 -14.08 -20.16
CA ILE A 20 -1.77 -13.13 -19.34
C ILE A 20 -2.98 -12.58 -20.08
N PHE A 21 -2.84 -12.27 -21.38
CA PHE A 21 -3.77 -11.41 -22.10
C PHE A 21 -4.65 -12.13 -23.14
N ASP A 22 -4.21 -13.23 -23.74
CA ASP A 22 -4.94 -13.86 -24.85
C ASP A 22 -6.16 -14.67 -24.37
N HIS A 23 -6.12 -15.18 -23.14
CA HIS A 23 -7.15 -16.06 -22.58
C HIS A 23 -8.04 -15.37 -21.52
N VAL A 24 -8.12 -14.04 -21.55
CA VAL A 24 -8.88 -13.25 -20.57
C VAL A 24 -10.39 -13.37 -20.79
N SER A 25 -11.09 -13.97 -19.82
CA SER A 25 -12.55 -14.17 -19.84
C SER A 25 -13.38 -13.06 -19.18
N TYR A 26 -12.73 -12.08 -18.54
CA TYR A 26 -13.39 -10.97 -17.85
C TYR A 26 -13.45 -9.70 -18.72
N ASN A 27 -14.32 -8.74 -18.35
CA ASN A 27 -14.44 -7.48 -19.07
C ASN A 27 -13.11 -6.69 -19.06
N TRP A 28 -12.57 -6.42 -20.24
CA TRP A 28 -11.27 -5.77 -20.46
C TRP A 28 -11.19 -4.32 -19.96
N ASP A 29 -12.34 -3.66 -19.79
CA ASP A 29 -12.42 -2.30 -19.28
C ASP A 29 -12.58 -2.24 -17.75
N MET A 30 -12.62 -3.40 -17.09
CA MET A 30 -12.64 -3.49 -15.63
C MET A 30 -11.28 -3.11 -15.03
N PRO A 31 -11.24 -2.38 -13.89
CA PRO A 31 -10.01 -2.08 -13.17
C PRO A 31 -9.26 -3.36 -12.75
N ILE A 32 -8.02 -3.52 -13.21
CA ILE A 32 -7.13 -4.63 -12.80
C ILE A 32 -6.00 -4.16 -11.87
N TYR A 33 -5.50 -2.93 -12.07
CA TYR A 33 -4.64 -2.26 -11.10
C TYR A 33 -5.41 -1.10 -10.48
N ILE A 34 -5.48 -1.09 -9.15
CA ILE A 34 -6.12 -0.04 -8.37
C ILE A 34 -5.07 0.52 -7.44
N ASP A 35 -4.79 1.81 -7.57
CA ASP A 35 -3.84 2.47 -6.68
C ASP A 35 -4.41 2.53 -5.26
N ALA A 36 -3.66 1.95 -4.32
CA ALA A 36 -4.01 1.93 -2.91
C ALA A 36 -4.05 3.34 -2.29
N ALA A 37 -3.21 4.26 -2.77
CA ALA A 37 -3.16 5.65 -2.30
C ALA A 37 -4.30 6.49 -2.89
N ASN A 38 -4.72 6.19 -4.12
CA ASN A 38 -5.82 6.89 -4.79
C ASN A 38 -6.65 5.90 -5.62
N PRO A 39 -7.73 5.32 -5.06
CA PRO A 39 -8.55 4.33 -5.76
C PRO A 39 -9.23 4.83 -7.04
N ALA A 40 -9.27 6.16 -7.27
CA ALA A 40 -9.73 6.72 -8.55
C ALA A 40 -8.71 6.51 -9.67
N ARG A 41 -7.42 6.31 -9.33
CA ARG A 41 -6.38 5.94 -10.28
C ARG A 41 -6.41 4.43 -10.47
N THR A 42 -6.95 4.02 -11.60
CA THR A 42 -7.05 2.62 -12.00
C THR A 42 -6.49 2.41 -13.39
N ILE A 43 -6.10 1.17 -13.68
CA ILE A 43 -5.67 0.73 -15.01
C ILE A 43 -6.48 -0.52 -15.34
N SER A 44 -7.16 -0.50 -16.49
CA SER A 44 -7.85 -1.66 -17.05
C SER A 44 -6.91 -2.57 -17.86
N ALA A 45 -7.32 -3.78 -18.20
CA ALA A 45 -6.51 -4.69 -19.02
C ALA A 45 -6.16 -4.08 -20.39
N ARG A 46 -7.13 -3.39 -21.01
CA ARG A 46 -6.92 -2.66 -22.26
C ARG A 46 -5.86 -1.56 -22.12
N GLN A 47 -5.95 -0.75 -21.06
CA GLN A 47 -5.00 0.32 -20.79
C GLN A 47 -3.61 -0.22 -20.45
N ALA A 48 -3.54 -1.35 -19.74
CA ALA A 48 -2.29 -2.02 -19.42
C ALA A 48 -1.59 -2.48 -20.70
N LEU A 49 -2.29 -3.16 -21.62
CA LEU A 49 -1.72 -3.59 -22.90
C LEU A 49 -1.24 -2.43 -23.78
N ASP A 50 -2.03 -1.36 -23.91
CA ASP A 50 -1.61 -0.15 -24.63
C ASP A 50 -0.35 0.47 -23.99
N THR A 51 -0.32 0.57 -22.66
CA THR A 51 0.85 1.08 -21.92
C THR A 51 2.06 0.18 -22.11
N ILE A 52 1.90 -1.14 -22.05
CA ILE A 52 2.96 -2.13 -22.29
C ILE A 52 3.51 -1.99 -23.71
N GLY A 53 2.65 -1.90 -24.72
CA GLY A 53 3.08 -1.70 -26.12
C GLY A 53 3.87 -0.40 -26.32
N ARG A 54 3.43 0.69 -25.69
CA ARG A 54 4.16 1.97 -25.69
C ARG A 54 5.50 1.86 -24.97
N LEU A 55 5.55 1.17 -23.82
CA LEU A 55 6.79 0.91 -23.08
C LEU A 55 7.76 0.08 -23.90
N ILE A 56 7.31 -1.01 -24.54
CA ILE A 56 8.15 -1.83 -25.44
C ILE A 56 8.77 -0.95 -26.54
N THR A 57 7.96 -0.09 -27.16
CA THR A 57 8.42 0.82 -28.21
C THR A 57 9.45 1.81 -27.67
N GLY A 58 9.18 2.43 -26.52
CA GLY A 58 10.09 3.37 -25.87
C GLY A 58 11.41 2.74 -25.42
N LEU A 59 11.36 1.54 -24.84
CA LEU A 59 12.56 0.79 -24.42
C LEU A 59 13.45 0.41 -25.61
N LYS A 60 12.84 -0.06 -26.71
CA LYS A 60 13.58 -0.32 -27.96
C LYS A 60 14.23 0.95 -28.51
N ALA A 61 13.52 2.09 -28.47
CA ALA A 61 14.08 3.39 -28.87
C ALA A 61 15.20 3.87 -27.95
N ALA A 62 15.12 3.53 -26.65
CA ALA A 62 16.19 3.78 -25.67
C ALA A 62 17.40 2.83 -25.81
N GLY A 63 17.37 1.91 -26.78
CA GLY A 63 18.48 1.02 -27.11
C GLY A 63 18.50 -0.30 -26.34
N VAL A 64 17.42 -0.67 -25.65
CA VAL A 64 17.33 -1.95 -24.95
C VAL A 64 17.43 -3.10 -25.94
N GLN A 65 18.39 -4.00 -25.70
CA GLN A 65 18.64 -5.18 -26.49
C GLN A 65 18.21 -6.44 -25.75
N GLN A 66 18.16 -7.56 -26.48
CA GLN A 66 17.87 -8.85 -25.89
C GLN A 66 18.91 -9.19 -24.80
N GLY A 67 18.44 -9.56 -23.61
CA GLY A 67 19.30 -9.86 -22.47
C GLY A 67 19.59 -8.67 -21.54
N ASP A 68 19.09 -7.47 -21.83
CA ASP A 68 19.32 -6.30 -20.99
C ASP A 68 18.37 -6.24 -19.78
N CYS A 69 18.91 -5.98 -18.60
CA CYS A 69 18.17 -6.09 -17.35
C CYS A 69 17.55 -4.77 -16.85
N ILE A 70 16.26 -4.74 -16.45
CA ILE A 70 15.50 -3.52 -16.04
C ILE A 70 14.47 -3.83 -14.90
N CYS A 71 13.88 -2.82 -14.23
CA CYS A 71 13.16 -2.97 -12.94
C CYS A 71 11.89 -2.07 -12.74
N TYR A 72 10.64 -2.55 -12.98
CA TYR A 72 9.33 -2.05 -12.43
C TYR A 72 8.15 -3.01 -12.80
N PRO A 73 6.93 -3.08 -12.19
CA PRO A 73 5.89 -4.10 -12.52
C PRO A 73 5.14 -4.00 -13.88
N LEU A 74 4.66 -2.83 -14.33
CA LEU A 74 4.17 -2.71 -15.73
C LEU A 74 5.33 -2.58 -16.71
N ALA A 75 6.44 -1.97 -16.26
CA ALA A 75 7.65 -2.04 -17.06
C ALA A 75 8.14 -3.49 -17.18
N PHE A 76 7.92 -4.37 -16.21
CA PHE A 76 8.39 -5.76 -16.21
C PHE A 76 7.84 -6.49 -17.40
N LEU A 77 6.52 -6.36 -17.61
CA LEU A 77 5.85 -6.87 -18.80
C LEU A 77 6.37 -6.20 -20.08
N GLY A 78 6.60 -4.88 -20.08
CA GLY A 78 7.21 -4.17 -21.21
C GLY A 78 8.67 -4.55 -21.50
N ILE A 79 9.45 -4.89 -20.48
CA ILE A 79 10.86 -5.28 -20.54
C ILE A 79 10.96 -6.67 -21.14
N ILE A 80 10.16 -7.62 -20.61
CA ILE A 80 10.08 -8.97 -21.17
C ILE A 80 9.59 -8.93 -22.62
N GLY A 81 8.56 -8.13 -22.92
CA GLY A 81 8.07 -7.94 -24.29
C GLY A 81 9.09 -7.27 -25.22
N ALA A 82 10.05 -6.51 -24.69
CA ALA A 82 11.17 -5.98 -25.46
C ALA A 82 12.33 -7.00 -25.62
N GLY A 83 12.26 -8.16 -24.97
CA GLY A 83 13.32 -9.18 -24.94
C GLY A 83 14.36 -8.97 -23.84
N GLY A 84 14.13 -8.02 -22.93
CA GLY A 84 14.98 -7.75 -21.78
C GLY A 84 14.77 -8.74 -20.64
N ILE A 85 15.73 -8.75 -19.71
CA ILE A 85 15.66 -9.44 -18.43
C ILE A 85 15.12 -8.46 -17.39
N PHE A 86 14.45 -8.95 -16.35
CA PHE A 86 14.06 -8.11 -15.23
C PHE A 86 14.83 -8.48 -13.96
N ALA A 87 15.31 -7.47 -13.23
CA ALA A 87 15.85 -7.64 -11.89
C ALA A 87 15.25 -6.61 -10.94
N GLY A 88 14.54 -7.11 -9.94
CA GLY A 88 13.97 -6.30 -8.87
C GLY A 88 15.04 -5.85 -7.87
N THR A 89 15.01 -4.58 -7.45
CA THR A 89 15.78 -4.09 -6.30
C THR A 89 14.84 -3.58 -5.21
N ASN A 90 15.28 -3.63 -3.95
CA ASN A 90 14.51 -3.04 -2.85
C ASN A 90 14.79 -1.53 -2.76
N PRO A 91 13.75 -0.67 -2.72
CA PRO A 91 13.92 0.78 -2.50
C PRO A 91 14.74 1.16 -1.26
N SER A 92 14.76 0.28 -0.25
CA SER A 92 15.52 0.48 0.98
C SER A 92 17.00 0.11 0.86
N TYR A 93 17.48 -0.38 -0.29
CA TYR A 93 18.90 -0.71 -0.45
C TYR A 93 19.81 0.51 -0.33
N THR A 94 20.97 0.27 0.26
CA THR A 94 22.12 1.17 0.29
C THR A 94 22.80 1.24 -1.06
N THR A 95 23.59 2.29 -1.28
CA THR A 95 24.42 2.41 -2.48
C THR A 95 25.33 1.19 -2.67
N HIS A 96 25.82 0.60 -1.58
CA HIS A 96 26.67 -0.59 -1.62
C HIS A 96 25.89 -1.84 -2.08
N GLU A 97 24.70 -2.06 -1.51
CA GLU A 97 23.82 -3.17 -1.92
C GLU A 97 23.35 -3.00 -3.36
N LEU A 98 23.01 -1.78 -3.78
CA LEU A 98 22.67 -1.47 -5.17
C LEU A 98 23.85 -1.73 -6.12
N THR A 99 25.06 -1.32 -5.75
CA THR A 99 26.28 -1.59 -6.54
C THR A 99 26.50 -3.09 -6.69
N HIS A 100 26.33 -3.86 -5.61
CA HIS A 100 26.46 -5.31 -5.65
C HIS A 100 25.38 -5.95 -6.53
N ALA A 101 24.12 -5.53 -6.39
CA ALA A 101 23.01 -6.01 -7.20
C ALA A 101 23.21 -5.71 -8.70
N ILE A 102 23.63 -4.48 -9.03
CA ILE A 102 23.93 -4.05 -10.40
C ILE A 102 24.99 -4.94 -11.04
N ARG A 103 26.08 -5.22 -10.32
CA ARG A 103 27.16 -6.08 -10.83
C ARG A 103 26.72 -7.52 -10.98
N THR A 104 26.01 -8.05 -9.99
CA THR A 104 25.58 -9.45 -9.97
C THR A 104 24.60 -9.75 -11.09
N ALA A 105 23.62 -8.86 -11.30
CA ALA A 105 22.62 -9.00 -12.36
C ALA A 105 23.06 -8.38 -13.70
N SER A 106 24.29 -7.85 -13.79
CA SER A 106 24.82 -7.17 -14.99
C SER A 106 23.85 -6.13 -15.57
N ILE A 107 23.28 -5.30 -14.69
CA ILE A 107 22.26 -4.31 -15.05
C ILE A 107 22.84 -3.23 -15.95
N LYS A 108 22.18 -2.95 -17.08
CA LYS A 108 22.61 -1.94 -18.05
C LYS A 108 21.72 -0.70 -18.11
N HIS A 109 20.45 -0.83 -17.75
CA HIS A 109 19.47 0.26 -17.70
C HIS A 109 18.73 0.22 -16.37
N ILE A 110 18.48 1.39 -15.77
CA ILE A 110 17.84 1.49 -14.46
C ILE A 110 16.64 2.42 -14.58
N ILE A 111 15.48 1.96 -14.11
CA ILE A 111 14.30 2.81 -13.91
C ILE A 111 14.22 3.14 -12.42
N VAL A 112 14.10 4.43 -12.09
CA VAL A 112 14.16 4.90 -10.69
C VAL A 112 13.16 6.03 -10.43
N GLU A 113 12.58 6.04 -9.24
CA GLU A 113 11.73 7.15 -8.76
C GLU A 113 12.57 8.31 -8.21
N PRO A 114 12.11 9.58 -8.31
CA PRO A 114 12.86 10.76 -7.89
C PRO A 114 13.49 10.68 -6.48
N PRO A 115 12.80 10.17 -5.43
CA PRO A 115 13.39 10.11 -4.08
C PRO A 115 14.60 9.19 -3.96
N LEU A 116 14.75 8.21 -4.86
CA LEU A 116 15.79 7.18 -4.82
C LEU A 116 16.96 7.51 -5.76
N LEU A 117 16.78 8.51 -6.63
CA LEU A 117 17.75 8.90 -7.65
C LEU A 117 19.17 9.16 -7.11
N PRO A 118 19.39 9.83 -5.95
CA PRO A 118 20.75 10.08 -5.46
C PRO A 118 21.54 8.81 -5.16
N ALA A 119 20.89 7.81 -4.54
CA ALA A 119 21.52 6.54 -4.21
C ALA A 119 21.83 5.72 -5.47
N VAL A 120 20.90 5.72 -6.44
CA VAL A 120 21.04 5.01 -7.71
C VAL A 120 22.14 5.62 -8.58
N LEU A 121 22.20 6.95 -8.72
CA LEU A 121 23.26 7.61 -9.49
C LEU A 121 24.65 7.32 -8.90
N SER A 122 24.78 7.30 -7.58
CA SER A 122 26.04 6.95 -6.92
C SER A 122 26.46 5.50 -7.22
N ALA A 123 25.52 4.55 -7.19
CA ALA A 123 25.78 3.14 -7.51
C ALA A 123 26.06 2.92 -9.02
N ALA A 124 25.31 3.59 -9.88
CA ALA A 124 25.44 3.53 -11.34
C ALA A 124 26.83 4.01 -11.79
N ARG A 125 27.30 5.15 -11.28
CA ARG A 125 28.65 5.68 -11.56
C ARG A 125 29.74 4.73 -11.10
N THR A 126 29.55 4.07 -9.95
CA THR A 126 30.48 3.06 -9.43
C THR A 126 30.54 1.79 -10.30
N CYS A 127 29.49 1.53 -11.06
CA CYS A 127 29.38 0.42 -12.01
C CYS A 127 29.63 0.84 -13.46
N SER A 128 30.06 2.08 -13.71
CA SER A 128 30.28 2.63 -15.05
C SER A 128 29.04 2.60 -15.96
N ILE A 129 27.84 2.71 -15.38
CA ILE A 129 26.59 2.87 -16.14
C ILE A 129 26.45 4.36 -16.51
N PRO A 130 26.26 4.70 -17.80
CA PRO A 130 26.03 6.09 -18.22
C PRO A 130 24.76 6.66 -17.61
N ASP A 131 24.77 7.94 -17.23
CA ASP A 131 23.58 8.64 -16.69
C ASP A 131 22.41 8.59 -17.70
N ALA A 132 22.68 8.50 -19.01
CA ALA A 132 21.66 8.33 -20.06
C ALA A 132 20.87 7.01 -19.98
N HIS A 133 21.41 6.00 -19.29
CA HIS A 133 20.74 4.71 -19.09
C HIS A 133 19.96 4.66 -17.77
N VAL A 134 19.96 5.75 -17.00
CA VAL A 134 19.14 5.92 -15.79
C VAL A 134 17.89 6.71 -16.18
N ILE A 135 16.77 6.00 -16.27
CA ILE A 135 15.47 6.54 -16.67
C ILE A 135 14.72 6.95 -15.42
N LEU A 136 14.39 8.23 -15.30
CA LEU A 136 13.56 8.74 -14.21
C LEU A 136 12.09 8.42 -14.48
N PHE A 137 11.44 7.76 -13.53
CA PHE A 137 10.02 7.48 -13.55
C PHE A 137 9.33 8.23 -12.41
N ASP A 138 8.58 9.28 -12.74
CA ASP A 138 7.79 10.02 -11.77
C ASP A 138 6.28 9.74 -11.96
N PRO A 139 5.68 8.88 -11.12
CA PRO A 139 4.27 8.55 -11.22
C PRO A 139 3.34 9.72 -10.81
N ALA A 140 3.86 10.78 -10.20
CA ALA A 140 3.11 11.97 -9.81
C ALA A 140 3.17 13.09 -10.86
N ALA A 141 4.11 13.04 -11.82
CA ALA A 141 4.32 14.07 -12.84
C ALA A 141 3.36 13.99 -14.04
N SER A 142 2.23 13.29 -13.95
CA SER A 142 1.21 13.33 -15.02
C SER A 142 0.82 14.78 -15.30
N PRO A 143 0.88 15.27 -16.56
CA PRO A 143 0.25 16.54 -16.87
C PRO A 143 -1.25 16.44 -16.52
N PRO A 144 -1.86 17.51 -16.00
CA PRO A 144 -3.28 17.51 -15.71
C PRO A 144 -4.04 17.35 -17.02
N SER A 145 -4.68 16.19 -17.21
CA SER A 145 -5.80 16.09 -18.14
C SER A 145 -6.82 17.17 -17.75
N PRO A 146 -7.32 18.00 -18.68
CA PRO A 146 -8.35 18.97 -18.36
C PRO A 146 -9.65 18.22 -18.07
N SER A 147 -9.92 17.98 -16.79
CA SER A 147 -11.23 17.57 -16.30
C SER A 147 -11.54 18.29 -14.98
N PRO A 148 -12.83 18.57 -14.72
CA PRO A 148 -13.23 19.78 -14.02
C PRO A 148 -13.18 19.62 -12.49
N SER A 149 -12.42 20.52 -11.85
CA SER A 149 -12.61 21.03 -10.48
C SER A 149 -12.52 20.04 -9.29
N PRO A 150 -12.13 20.50 -8.09
CA PRO A 150 -11.82 19.65 -6.95
C PRO A 150 -13.09 19.26 -6.21
N SER A 151 -13.65 18.09 -6.52
CA SER A 151 -14.44 17.35 -5.53
C SER A 151 -13.49 16.36 -4.87
N ALA A 152 -13.37 16.41 -3.54
CA ALA A 152 -12.47 15.56 -2.78
C ALA A 152 -12.79 14.07 -3.07
N PRO A 153 -11.94 13.32 -3.81
CA PRO A 153 -12.25 11.96 -4.28
C PRO A 153 -12.24 10.90 -3.17
N HIS A 154 -12.16 11.32 -1.90
CA HIS A 154 -12.16 10.46 -0.73
C HIS A 154 -13.41 10.60 0.13
N ALA A 155 -14.34 11.50 -0.25
CA ALA A 155 -15.61 11.70 0.42
C ALA A 155 -16.49 10.44 0.36
N VAL A 156 -16.77 9.85 1.51
CA VAL A 156 -17.74 8.76 1.68
C VAL A 156 -19.07 9.38 2.10
N SER A 157 -20.06 9.32 1.21
CA SER A 157 -21.39 9.91 1.41
C SER A 157 -22.48 8.88 1.73
N THR A 158 -22.20 7.58 1.61
CA THR A 158 -23.15 6.50 1.89
C THR A 158 -22.60 5.55 2.95
N ALA A 159 -23.48 4.85 3.66
CA ALA A 159 -23.07 3.79 4.58
C ALA A 159 -22.33 2.69 3.81
N GLN A 160 -21.16 2.27 4.31
CA GLN A 160 -20.32 1.27 3.66
C GLN A 160 -20.20 0.00 4.51
N PRO A 161 -20.07 -1.18 3.88
CA PRO A 161 -19.96 -2.44 4.60
C PRO A 161 -18.63 -2.56 5.34
N THR A 162 -18.59 -3.42 6.37
CA THR A 162 -17.41 -3.71 7.17
C THR A 162 -16.18 -4.10 6.33
N ALA A 163 -16.36 -4.84 5.23
CA ALA A 163 -15.25 -5.23 4.36
C ALA A 163 -14.60 -4.04 3.64
N TYR A 164 -15.39 -3.02 3.27
CA TYR A 164 -14.88 -1.78 2.68
C TYR A 164 -14.01 -1.02 3.68
N TRP A 165 -14.50 -0.85 4.92
CA TRP A 165 -13.74 -0.17 5.98
C TRP A 165 -12.50 -0.95 6.40
N ALA A 166 -12.57 -2.27 6.47
CA ALA A 166 -11.42 -3.13 6.77
C ALA A 166 -10.31 -2.99 5.70
N GLY A 167 -10.68 -2.96 4.41
CA GLY A 167 -9.73 -2.76 3.31
C GLY A 167 -9.07 -1.39 3.35
N ARG A 168 -9.86 -0.32 3.53
CA ARG A 168 -9.36 1.06 3.64
C ARG A 168 -8.47 1.24 4.89
N PHE A 169 -8.86 0.67 6.02
CA PHE A 169 -8.08 0.67 7.25
C PHE A 169 -6.73 -0.05 7.06
N ALA A 170 -6.75 -1.29 6.55
CA ALA A 170 -5.52 -2.06 6.33
C ALA A 170 -4.54 -1.33 5.40
N SER A 171 -5.05 -0.76 4.30
CA SER A 171 -4.23 0.00 3.34
C SER A 171 -3.58 1.23 3.96
N LEU A 172 -4.32 2.03 4.74
CA LEU A 172 -3.77 3.22 5.39
C LEU A 172 -2.83 2.86 6.55
N PHE A 173 -3.16 1.80 7.28
CA PHE A 173 -2.34 1.29 8.37
C PHE A 173 -0.98 0.80 7.86
N ASP A 174 -0.96 0.01 6.79
CA ASP A 174 0.27 -0.46 6.16
C ASP A 174 1.09 0.71 5.57
N ARG A 175 0.43 1.71 4.98
CA ARG A 175 1.10 2.93 4.51
C ARG A 175 1.81 3.68 5.64
N GLN A 176 1.16 3.88 6.78
CA GLN A 176 1.77 4.54 7.94
C GLN A 176 2.91 3.71 8.53
N ARG A 177 2.75 2.38 8.55
CA ARG A 177 3.80 1.45 8.99
C ARG A 177 5.03 1.50 8.09
N LEU A 178 4.84 1.54 6.77
CA LEU A 178 5.92 1.62 5.79
C LEU A 178 6.64 2.99 5.86
N ALA A 179 5.89 4.08 6.00
CA ALA A 179 6.47 5.42 6.18
C ALA A 179 7.33 5.52 7.44
N ALA A 180 6.86 4.93 8.55
CA ALA A 180 7.61 4.85 9.81
C ALA A 180 8.91 4.04 9.63
N PHE A 181 8.85 2.91 8.93
CA PHE A 181 10.01 2.10 8.59
C PHE A 181 11.03 2.86 7.73
N HIS A 182 10.58 3.62 6.73
CA HIS A 182 11.46 4.45 5.91
C HIS A 182 12.13 5.58 6.70
N ALA A 183 11.40 6.27 7.57
CA ALA A 183 11.94 7.34 8.41
C ALA A 183 13.03 6.81 9.37
N GLU A 184 12.79 5.64 9.98
CA GLU A 184 13.77 4.99 10.85
C GLU A 184 14.99 4.48 10.05
N GLY A 185 14.77 3.89 8.87
CA GLY A 185 15.85 3.50 7.96
C GLY A 185 16.72 4.69 7.53
N GLN A 186 16.13 5.87 7.33
CA GLN A 186 16.87 7.10 7.07
C GLN A 186 17.64 7.57 8.31
N ALA A 187 17.03 7.54 9.50
CA ALA A 187 17.69 7.91 10.76
C ALA A 187 18.86 6.98 11.10
N PHE A 188 18.72 5.67 10.83
CA PHE A 188 19.79 4.69 10.97
C PHE A 188 20.97 5.00 10.02
N ARG A 189 20.69 5.29 8.75
CA ARG A 189 21.72 5.65 7.76
C ARG A 189 22.44 6.95 8.11
N ALA A 190 21.74 7.88 8.78
CA ALA A 190 22.32 9.14 9.21
C ALA A 190 23.17 9.02 10.50
N SER A 191 22.82 8.12 11.42
CA SER A 191 23.43 8.06 12.76
C SER A 191 24.27 6.82 13.05
N GLY A 192 24.17 5.77 12.23
CA GLY A 192 24.88 4.49 12.41
C GLY A 192 24.42 3.67 13.62
N ARG A 193 23.35 4.06 14.31
CA ARG A 193 22.81 3.37 15.50
C ARG A 193 21.40 2.88 15.21
N VAL A 194 21.17 1.58 15.40
CA VAL A 194 19.80 1.04 15.50
C VAL A 194 19.26 1.51 16.84
N SER A 195 18.05 2.07 16.89
CA SER A 195 17.42 2.33 18.19
C SER A 195 17.15 0.99 18.87
N ASP A 196 17.50 0.83 20.15
CA ASP A 196 17.25 -0.39 20.94
C ASP A 196 15.76 -0.78 21.04
N THR A 197 14.89 0.01 20.43
CA THR A 197 13.44 -0.10 20.39
C THR A 197 12.89 -0.61 19.06
N PHE A 198 13.65 -1.19 18.13
CA PHE A 198 13.09 -1.66 16.84
C PHE A 198 11.86 -2.59 17.01
N ALA A 199 11.88 -3.51 17.97
CA ALA A 199 10.71 -4.34 18.31
C ALA A 199 9.58 -3.55 19.00
N ALA A 200 9.91 -2.57 19.85
CA ALA A 200 8.95 -1.67 20.49
C ALA A 200 8.35 -0.63 19.52
N PHE A 201 9.06 -0.27 18.45
CA PHE A 201 8.60 0.59 17.37
C PHE A 201 7.62 -0.14 16.45
N VAL A 202 7.83 -1.45 16.26
CA VAL A 202 6.92 -2.32 15.51
C VAL A 202 5.64 -2.61 16.30
N GLU A 203 5.70 -2.90 17.61
CA GLU A 203 4.51 -3.30 18.38
C GLU A 203 3.85 -2.19 19.22
N ALA A 204 4.60 -1.29 19.87
CA ALA A 204 4.03 -0.30 20.80
C ALA A 204 3.41 0.93 20.11
N ASP A 205 3.52 1.04 18.79
CA ASP A 205 3.01 2.17 18.01
C ASP A 205 1.77 1.83 17.16
N ASP A 206 1.34 0.56 17.16
CA ASP A 206 0.20 0.11 16.37
C ASP A 206 -1.13 0.67 16.87
N GLU A 207 -1.29 0.93 18.17
CA GLU A 207 -2.46 1.63 18.71
C GLU A 207 -2.52 3.08 18.23
N ARG A 208 -1.38 3.79 18.25
CA ARG A 208 -1.31 5.19 17.78
C ARG A 208 -1.55 5.29 16.27
N ARG A 209 -0.99 4.37 15.50
CA ARG A 209 -1.25 4.22 14.06
C ARG A 209 -2.73 3.94 13.80
N ALA A 210 -3.33 2.98 14.51
CA ALA A 210 -4.74 2.65 14.37
C ALA A 210 -5.65 3.86 14.67
N ARG A 211 -5.35 4.65 15.71
CA ARG A 211 -6.10 5.90 16.00
C ARG A 211 -6.00 6.92 14.87
N ARG A 212 -4.79 7.14 14.33
CA ARG A 212 -4.58 8.09 13.23
C ARG A 212 -5.34 7.66 11.98
N VAL A 213 -5.27 6.38 11.62
CA VAL A 213 -6.01 5.82 10.49
C VAL A 213 -7.52 5.99 10.69
N LEU A 214 -8.06 5.68 11.87
CA LEU A 214 -9.49 5.86 12.16
C LEU A 214 -9.93 7.34 12.08
N ALA A 215 -9.09 8.27 12.55
CA ALA A 215 -9.36 9.69 12.44
C ALA A 215 -9.36 10.16 10.97
N GLU A 216 -8.42 9.67 10.15
CA GLU A 216 -8.35 9.95 8.72
C GLU A 216 -9.57 9.42 7.96
N LEU A 217 -10.00 8.19 8.27
CA LEU A 217 -11.24 7.62 7.72
C LEU A 217 -12.48 8.40 8.15
N ALA A 218 -12.51 8.91 9.39
CA ALA A 218 -13.61 9.72 9.89
C ALA A 218 -13.67 11.08 9.16
N ALA A 219 -12.53 11.71 8.88
CA ALA A 219 -12.46 12.96 8.11
C ALA A 219 -12.95 12.79 6.66
N CYS A 220 -12.90 11.56 6.13
CA CYS A 220 -13.45 11.22 4.82
C CYS A 220 -14.98 11.06 4.81
N CYS A 221 -15.64 10.95 5.96
CA CYS A 221 -17.09 10.76 6.02
C CYS A 221 -17.83 12.10 5.87
N VAL A 222 -18.61 12.25 4.80
CA VAL A 222 -19.34 13.50 4.50
C VAL A 222 -20.78 13.47 5.00
N THR A 223 -21.33 12.27 5.25
CA THR A 223 -22.68 12.09 5.78
C THR A 223 -22.67 11.34 7.12
N ASP A 224 -23.73 11.55 7.90
CA ASP A 224 -23.91 10.84 9.16
C ASP A 224 -24.04 9.33 8.96
N ASP A 225 -24.60 8.89 7.84
CA ASP A 225 -24.76 7.48 7.48
C ASP A 225 -23.39 6.80 7.28
N ALA A 226 -22.48 7.47 6.56
CA ALA A 226 -21.11 7.04 6.40
C ALA A 226 -20.39 6.98 7.75
N ALA A 227 -20.48 8.04 8.56
CA ALA A 227 -19.86 8.12 9.87
C ALA A 227 -20.39 7.05 10.85
N ARG A 228 -21.69 6.75 10.82
CA ARG A 228 -22.29 5.66 11.63
C ARG A 228 -21.77 4.29 11.20
N SER A 229 -21.63 4.04 9.90
CA SER A 229 -21.07 2.78 9.40
C SER A 229 -19.60 2.59 9.79
N LEU A 230 -18.79 3.66 9.76
CA LEU A 230 -17.41 3.64 10.24
C LEU A 230 -17.33 3.40 11.75
N ARG A 231 -18.18 4.07 12.55
CA ARG A 231 -18.25 3.85 14.00
C ARG A 231 -18.64 2.41 14.35
N ALA A 232 -19.52 1.79 13.58
CA ALA A 232 -19.88 0.39 13.76
C ALA A 232 -18.68 -0.55 13.51
N PHE A 233 -17.93 -0.31 12.43
CA PHE A 233 -16.67 -1.00 12.17
C PHE A 233 -15.65 -0.79 13.30
N GLN A 234 -15.47 0.45 13.76
CA GLN A 234 -14.52 0.79 14.82
C GLN A 234 -14.81 0.07 16.14
N ARG A 235 -16.08 -0.04 16.56
CA ARG A 235 -16.46 -0.81 17.77
C ARG A 235 -16.10 -2.27 17.65
N GLU A 236 -16.44 -2.89 16.52
CA GLU A 236 -16.17 -4.32 16.32
C GLU A 236 -14.66 -4.59 16.24
N PHE A 237 -13.91 -3.68 15.62
CA PHE A 237 -12.46 -3.72 15.57
C PHE A 237 -11.83 -3.59 16.96
N ALA A 238 -12.22 -2.58 17.77
CA ALA A 238 -11.71 -2.36 19.11
C ALA A 238 -11.99 -3.56 20.05
N ARG A 239 -13.20 -4.12 19.98
CA ARG A 239 -13.61 -5.30 20.76
C ARG A 239 -12.74 -6.52 20.45
N ARG A 240 -12.46 -6.79 19.17
CA ARG A 240 -11.63 -7.94 18.75
C ARG A 240 -10.15 -7.75 19.06
N CYS A 241 -9.67 -6.51 19.02
CA CYS A 241 -8.32 -6.17 19.44
C CYS A 241 -8.15 -6.20 20.97
N GLY A 242 -9.25 -6.26 21.73
CA GLY A 242 -9.23 -6.17 23.19
C GLY A 242 -8.66 -4.84 23.68
N ASN A 243 -8.87 -3.76 22.91
CA ASN A 243 -8.28 -2.46 23.17
C ASN A 243 -9.38 -1.39 23.25
N ASP A 244 -9.80 -1.10 24.48
CA ASP A 244 -10.84 -0.11 24.80
C ASP A 244 -10.46 1.29 24.35
N ALA A 245 -9.17 1.56 24.20
CA ALA A 245 -8.64 2.85 23.83
C ALA A 245 -8.79 3.17 22.32
N LEU A 246 -9.27 2.20 21.52
CA LEU A 246 -9.69 2.35 20.12
C LEU A 246 -11.21 2.48 19.96
N MET A 247 -11.99 2.37 21.03
CA MET A 247 -13.43 2.55 20.97
C MET A 247 -13.79 3.94 20.43
N PRO A 248 -14.84 4.07 19.61
CA PRO A 248 -15.30 5.40 19.22
C PRO A 248 -15.76 6.14 20.47
N SER A 249 -15.38 7.42 20.58
CA SER A 249 -15.89 8.30 21.63
C SER A 249 -17.43 8.23 21.62
N PRO A 250 -18.09 8.15 22.79
CA PRO A 250 -19.55 8.18 22.83
C PRO A 250 -20.01 9.41 22.05
N ALA A 251 -20.78 9.18 21.00
CA ALA A 251 -21.40 10.28 20.28
C ALA A 251 -22.27 11.01 21.31
N LEU A 252 -21.86 12.22 21.70
CA LEU A 252 -22.74 13.11 22.42
C LEU A 252 -23.88 13.37 21.44
N ILE A 253 -25.00 12.67 21.64
CA ILE A 253 -26.22 12.97 20.91
C ILE A 253 -26.64 14.33 21.46
N VAL A 254 -26.26 15.40 20.78
CA VAL A 254 -26.87 16.71 21.00
C VAL A 254 -28.27 16.61 20.40
N LEU A 255 -29.19 16.06 21.18
CA LEU A 255 -30.61 16.26 20.94
C LEU A 255 -30.84 17.75 21.17
N GLY A 256 -31.03 18.50 20.08
CA GLY A 256 -31.53 19.85 20.16
C GLY A 256 -32.84 19.86 20.94
N GLY A 257 -32.82 20.49 22.11
CA GLY A 257 -33.96 20.56 23.02
C GLY A 257 -33.65 21.49 24.19
N SER A 258 -34.19 22.69 24.10
CA SER A 258 -34.29 23.73 25.14
C SER A 258 -34.53 23.18 26.55
N GLY A 259 -33.84 23.74 27.55
CA GLY A 259 -34.19 23.59 28.97
C GLY A 259 -32.98 23.68 29.89
N GLY A 260 -32.95 24.67 30.77
CA GLY A 260 -31.80 25.02 31.60
C GLY A 260 -31.61 24.18 32.87
N GLY A 261 -30.53 24.48 33.59
CA GLY A 261 -30.40 24.18 35.02
C GLY A 261 -29.15 23.41 35.43
N GLY A 262 -28.13 24.15 35.87
CA GLY A 262 -27.43 23.96 37.16
C GLY A 262 -26.66 22.67 37.49
N GLY A 263 -25.47 22.85 38.06
CA GLY A 263 -24.89 21.91 39.04
C GLY A 263 -23.46 21.47 38.73
N GLY A 264 -22.50 21.91 39.55
CA GLY A 264 -21.08 21.60 39.42
C GLY A 264 -20.66 20.20 39.89
N GLY A 265 -19.35 19.94 39.79
CA GLY A 265 -18.69 18.76 40.33
C GLY A 265 -17.35 18.49 39.64
N GLU A 266 -16.28 19.05 40.20
CA GLU A 266 -14.90 18.67 39.94
C GLU A 266 -14.57 17.28 40.52
N GLU A 267 -13.50 16.70 39.96
CA GLU A 267 -12.63 15.62 40.49
C GLU A 267 -13.05 14.14 40.38
N GLY A 268 -12.12 13.32 39.84
CA GLY A 268 -12.08 11.89 40.12
C GLY A 268 -11.56 10.94 39.04
N LEU A 269 -10.58 11.30 38.20
CA LEU A 269 -9.89 10.32 37.33
C LEU A 269 -8.97 9.40 38.15
N ARG A 270 -9.51 8.30 38.66
CA ARG A 270 -8.73 7.15 39.13
C ARG A 270 -8.44 6.23 37.96
N GLY A 271 -7.15 6.10 37.63
CA GLY A 271 -6.64 5.14 36.66
C GLY A 271 -6.89 3.70 37.11
N GLY A 272 -7.36 2.88 36.16
CA GLY A 272 -7.40 1.43 36.27
C GLY A 272 -6.62 0.85 35.09
N GLU A 273 -5.41 0.36 35.35
CA GLU A 273 -4.62 -0.43 34.40
C GLU A 273 -5.32 -1.77 34.14
N GLY A 274 -6.10 -1.84 33.07
CA GLY A 274 -6.63 -3.10 32.54
C GLY A 274 -5.57 -3.80 31.68
N LYS A 275 -4.85 -4.77 32.26
CA LYS A 275 -4.03 -5.74 31.51
C LYS A 275 -4.93 -6.53 30.55
N GLY A 276 -5.00 -6.09 29.29
CA GLY A 276 -5.65 -6.82 28.20
C GLY A 276 -5.01 -8.20 28.00
N ARG A 277 -5.82 -9.25 28.13
CA ARG A 277 -5.45 -10.64 27.82
C ARG A 277 -4.92 -10.72 26.39
N LYS A 278 -3.65 -11.10 26.23
CA LYS A 278 -3.05 -11.42 24.94
C LYS A 278 -3.73 -12.67 24.36
N THR A 279 -4.74 -12.49 23.52
CA THR A 279 -5.18 -13.54 22.60
C THR A 279 -4.08 -13.72 21.56
N GLY A 280 -3.54 -14.94 21.43
CA GLY A 280 -2.33 -15.28 20.68
C GLY A 280 -2.42 -15.16 19.15
N LEU A 281 -3.37 -14.39 18.61
CA LEU A 281 -3.46 -14.07 17.19
C LEU A 281 -2.80 -12.73 16.90
N GLY A 282 -2.09 -12.62 15.78
CA GLY A 282 -1.48 -11.36 15.36
C GLY A 282 -2.54 -10.30 15.04
N PHE A 283 -2.21 -9.01 15.21
CA PHE A 283 -3.10 -7.88 14.90
C PHE A 283 -3.71 -7.96 13.48
N MET A 284 -2.90 -8.32 12.48
CA MET A 284 -3.35 -8.50 11.09
C MET A 284 -4.20 -9.76 10.86
N GLU A 285 -4.05 -10.80 11.69
CA GLU A 285 -4.92 -11.98 11.64
C GLU A 285 -6.32 -11.65 12.18
N ARG A 286 -6.39 -10.82 13.23
CA ARG A 286 -7.66 -10.29 13.75
C ARG A 286 -8.41 -9.46 12.71
N LEU A 287 -7.71 -8.60 11.96
CA LEU A 287 -8.28 -7.83 10.84
C LEU A 287 -8.77 -8.71 9.69
N ARG A 288 -7.98 -9.70 9.27
CA ARG A 288 -8.38 -10.65 8.22
C ARG A 288 -9.60 -11.50 8.63
N GLY A 289 -9.77 -11.79 9.91
CA GLY A 289 -10.97 -12.43 10.46
C GLY A 289 -12.25 -11.61 10.25
N ILE A 290 -12.19 -10.29 10.49
CA ILE A 290 -13.34 -9.38 10.32
C ILE A 290 -13.83 -9.38 8.87
N ALA A 291 -12.92 -9.30 7.89
CA ALA A 291 -13.26 -9.27 6.48
C ALA A 291 -13.86 -10.59 5.97
N ARG A 292 -13.41 -11.73 6.50
CA ARG A 292 -13.91 -13.06 6.12
C ARG A 292 -15.31 -13.35 6.65
N GLU A 293 -15.63 -12.93 7.87
CA GLU A 293 -16.97 -13.14 8.45
C GLU A 293 -18.03 -12.20 7.86
N ALA A 294 -17.67 -10.95 7.56
CA ALA A 294 -18.58 -10.01 6.90
C ALA A 294 -19.03 -10.50 5.50
N ARG A 295 -18.17 -11.26 4.81
CA ARG A 295 -18.54 -11.93 3.54
C ARG A 295 -19.52 -13.09 3.73
N LYS A 296 -19.50 -13.76 4.89
CA LYS A 296 -20.40 -14.89 5.20
C LYS A 296 -21.78 -14.46 5.67
N SER A 297 -21.92 -13.25 6.23
CA SER A 297 -23.20 -12.69 6.69
C SER A 297 -23.96 -11.89 5.62
N SER A 298 -23.44 -11.81 4.41
CA SER A 298 -24.02 -11.08 3.26
C SER A 298 -24.53 -12.01 2.15
N VAL A 299 -24.64 -13.32 2.45
CA VAL A 299 -25.22 -14.39 1.63
C VAL A 299 -26.35 -15.00 2.43
#